data_AF-A0A4Q5X064-F1
#
_entry.id   AF-A0A4Q5X064-F1
#
_cell.length_a   1.000
_cell.length_b   1.000
_cell.length_c   1.000
_cell.angle_alpha   90.00
_cell.angle_beta   90.00
_cell.angle_gamma   90.00
#
_symmetry.space_group_name_H-M   'P 1'
#
loop_
_entity.id
_entity.type
_entity.pdbx_description
1 polymer ?
#
loop_
_entity_poly.entity_id
_entity_poly.type
_entity_poly.pdbx_seq_one_letter_code
_entity_poly.pdbx_strand_id
1 'polypeptide(L)'
;MRDLRADLQDLHRALSQTTSSDGGRTVMFIAARSGEGTSSVATSFSLLAAEQARKPVWLVDLDLKRNHLFNSFAVGPFAEVFGGVGPPYSATLKTQPFFSVEPEPLEPAQGLGLFTAHRVGETRLMVTQFDAARLSTGQGIRIKTQPAYWQ
;
A
#
# COMPACT_ATOMS: atom_id res chain seq x y z
N MET A 1 -13.97 4.01 7.54
CA MET A 1 -12.85 4.89 7.13
C MET A 1 -13.44 6.24 6.76
N ARG A 2 -12.74 7.35 7.03
CA ARG A 2 -13.21 8.72 6.71
C ARG A 2 -12.24 9.37 5.72
N ASP A 3 -12.77 10.22 4.85
CA ASP A 3 -11.96 11.09 3.99
C ASP A 3 -11.53 12.32 4.81
N LEU A 4 -10.22 12.46 4.99
CA LEU A 4 -9.57 13.49 5.79
C LEU A 4 -8.70 14.41 4.92
N ARG A 5 -8.83 14.37 3.58
CA ARG A 5 -7.97 15.14 2.68
C ARG A 5 -7.94 16.64 2.99
N ALA A 6 -9.09 17.20 3.38
CA ALA A 6 -9.19 18.61 3.78
C ALA A 6 -8.30 18.95 4.99
N ASP A 7 -8.26 18.06 5.98
CA ASP A 7 -7.48 18.24 7.21
C ASP A 7 -5.98 17.98 7.02
N LEU A 8 -5.59 17.30 5.94
CA LEU A 8 -4.21 16.82 5.70
C LEU A 8 -3.41 17.71 4.73
N GLN A 9 -3.98 18.82 4.24
CA GLN A 9 -3.32 19.71 3.28
C GLN A 9 -1.99 20.27 3.79
N ASP A 10 -1.97 20.76 5.02
CA ASP A 10 -0.77 21.34 5.63
C ASP A 10 0.30 20.29 5.91
N LEU A 11 -0.11 19.09 6.35
CA LEU A 11 0.81 17.96 6.53
C LEU A 11 1.46 17.55 5.21
N HIS A 12 0.66 17.42 4.14
CA HIS A 12 1.17 17.10 2.82
C HIS A 12 2.16 18.16 2.32
N ARG A 13 1.83 19.44 2.50
CA ARG A 13 2.74 20.54 2.14
C ARG A 13 4.06 20.45 2.89
N ALA A 14 4.02 20.24 4.20
CA ALA A 14 5.21 20.12 5.04
C ALA A 14 6.10 18.93 4.60
N LEU A 15 5.52 17.74 4.42
CA LEU A 15 6.28 16.56 4.00
C LEU A 15 6.78 16.63 2.55
N SER A 16 6.08 17.36 1.67
CA SER A 16 6.50 17.55 0.28
C SER A 16 7.72 18.45 0.12
N GLN A 17 8.06 19.24 1.14
CA GLN A 17 9.24 20.10 1.17
C GLN A 17 10.50 19.37 1.67
N THR A 18 10.35 18.19 2.27
CA THR A 18 11.49 17.39 2.69
C THR A 18 12.34 16.98 1.49
N THR A 19 13.64 17.25 1.55
CA THR A 19 14.61 16.89 0.51
C THR A 19 14.74 15.37 0.43
N SER A 20 14.60 14.79 -0.76
CA SER A 20 15.07 13.43 -1.04
C SER A 20 16.46 13.53 -1.68
N SER A 21 17.41 12.74 -1.19
CA SER A 21 18.77 12.68 -1.73
C SER A 21 18.82 11.97 -3.08
N ASP A 22 17.91 11.02 -3.30
CA ASP A 22 17.76 10.31 -4.57
C ASP A 22 16.31 9.78 -4.66
N GLY A 23 15.56 10.19 -5.69
CA GLY A 23 14.27 9.58 -6.00
C GLY A 23 13.09 9.94 -5.09
N GLY A 24 12.27 8.92 -4.80
CA GLY A 24 10.96 9.03 -4.15
C GLY A 24 11.01 9.40 -2.67
N ARG A 25 9.84 9.44 -2.02
CA ARG A 25 9.71 9.69 -0.58
C ARG A 25 8.80 8.63 0.03
N THR A 26 9.20 8.13 1.19
CA THR A 26 8.38 7.21 1.98
C THR A 26 7.86 7.93 3.21
N VAL A 27 6.54 7.87 3.40
CA VAL A 27 5.85 8.39 4.59
C VAL A 27 5.16 7.21 5.27
N MET A 28 5.48 6.97 6.54
CA MET A 28 4.86 5.91 7.33
C MET A 28 3.88 6.50 8.33
N PHE A 29 2.65 6.00 8.31
CA PHE A 29 1.63 6.30 9.31
C PHE A 29 1.49 5.11 10.26
N ILE A 30 1.60 5.37 11.57
CA ILE A 30 1.46 4.38 12.63
C ILE A 30 0.69 4.99 13.80
N ALA A 31 -0.04 4.15 14.54
CA ALA A 31 -0.74 4.51 15.77
C ALA A 31 -0.20 3.73 16.95
N ALA A 32 -0.41 4.27 18.15
CA ALA A 32 -0.11 3.56 19.39
C ALA A 32 -1.13 2.43 19.64
N ARG A 33 -2.38 2.61 19.17
CA ARG A 33 -3.47 1.66 19.40
C ARG A 33 -4.36 1.47 18.17
N SER A 34 -5.05 0.33 18.15
CA SER A 34 -6.13 0.10 17.19
C SER A 34 -7.26 1.11 17.39
N GLY A 35 -7.89 1.53 16.29
CA GLY A 35 -9.02 2.46 16.32
C GLY A 35 -8.64 3.95 16.27
N GLU A 36 -7.36 4.32 16.31
CA GLU A 36 -6.90 5.72 16.27
C GLU A 36 -6.99 6.36 14.88
N GLY A 37 -7.49 5.64 13.87
CA GLY A 37 -7.81 6.20 12.56
C GLY A 37 -6.65 6.23 11.56
N THR A 38 -5.52 5.57 11.83
CA THR A 38 -4.33 5.50 10.95
C THR A 38 -4.67 5.17 9.51
N SER A 39 -5.54 4.19 9.28
CA SER A 39 -5.95 3.81 7.92
C SER A 39 -6.70 4.94 7.20
N SER A 40 -7.51 5.74 7.91
CA SER A 40 -8.19 6.90 7.32
C SER A 40 -7.19 7.99 6.95
N VAL A 41 -6.21 8.25 7.81
CA VAL A 41 -5.14 9.23 7.55
C VAL A 41 -4.28 8.78 6.36
N ALA A 42 -3.80 7.54 6.36
CA ALA A 42 -2.95 7.01 5.29
C ALA A 42 -3.67 7.04 3.93
N THR A 43 -4.89 6.52 3.87
CA THR A 43 -5.71 6.53 2.63
C THR A 43 -5.95 7.94 2.12
N SER A 44 -6.37 8.86 3.00
CA SER A 44 -6.66 10.24 2.61
C SER A 44 -5.40 10.99 2.18
N PHE A 45 -4.30 10.83 2.91
CA PHE A 45 -3.02 11.43 2.55
C PHE A 45 -2.53 10.95 1.19
N SER A 46 -2.62 9.64 0.91
CA SER A 46 -2.18 9.08 -0.36
C SER A 46 -3.04 9.53 -1.55
N LEU A 47 -4.35 9.72 -1.36
CA LEU A 47 -5.20 10.32 -2.39
C LEU A 47 -4.82 11.78 -2.66
N LEU A 48 -4.65 12.59 -1.61
CA LEU A 48 -4.20 13.98 -1.74
C LEU A 48 -2.84 14.06 -2.45
N ALA A 49 -1.91 13.17 -2.09
CA ALA A 49 -0.61 13.09 -2.74
C ALA A 49 -0.75 12.67 -4.22
N ALA A 50 -1.63 11.72 -4.55
CA ALA A 50 -1.84 11.25 -5.92
C ALA A 50 -2.45 12.33 -6.83
N GLU A 51 -3.29 13.22 -6.29
CA GLU A 51 -3.83 14.37 -7.02
C GLU A 51 -2.72 15.33 -7.46
N GLN A 52 -1.74 15.58 -6.59
CA GLN A 52 -0.69 16.57 -6.79
C GLN A 52 0.57 16.00 -7.45
N ALA A 53 0.80 14.69 -7.34
CA ALA A 53 2.00 14.04 -7.88
C ALA A 53 1.96 13.91 -9.41
N ARG A 54 3.12 14.07 -10.03
CA ARG A 54 3.32 13.78 -11.47
C ARG A 54 3.52 12.29 -11.77
N LYS A 55 3.95 11.51 -10.77
CA LYS A 55 4.20 10.07 -10.84
C LYS A 55 3.20 9.32 -9.94
N PRO A 56 3.01 8.00 -10.13
CA PRO A 56 2.16 7.21 -9.25
C PRO A 56 2.58 7.29 -7.78
N VAL A 57 1.60 7.35 -6.88
CA VAL A 57 1.78 7.27 -5.43
C VAL A 57 1.42 5.87 -4.98
N TRP A 58 2.25 5.28 -4.12
CA TRP A 58 2.03 3.92 -3.61
C TRP A 58 1.51 3.98 -2.18
N LEU A 59 0.38 3.31 -1.94
CA LEU A 59 -0.17 3.04 -0.61
C LEU A 59 0.07 1.57 -0.29
N VAL A 60 1.05 1.35 0.59
CA VAL A 60 1.48 0.02 1.03
C VAL A 60 0.88 -0.28 2.40
N ASP A 61 0.12 -1.37 2.50
CA ASP A 61 -0.41 -1.86 3.78
C ASP A 61 0.57 -2.86 4.41
N LEU A 62 1.07 -2.56 5.61
CA LEU A 62 1.95 -3.46 6.35
C LEU A 62 1.17 -4.49 7.17
N ASP A 63 -0.15 -4.36 7.33
CA ASP A 63 -1.04 -5.43 7.82
C ASP A 63 -1.46 -6.34 6.65
N LEU A 64 -0.45 -7.03 6.08
CA LEU A 64 -0.55 -7.80 4.84
C LEU A 64 -1.73 -8.80 4.83
N LYS A 65 -2.04 -9.43 5.96
CA LYS A 65 -3.11 -10.44 6.00
C LYS A 65 -4.50 -9.82 5.92
N ARG A 66 -4.68 -8.59 6.41
CA ARG A 66 -6.00 -7.96 6.49
C ARG A 66 -6.33 -7.10 5.28
N ASN A 67 -5.31 -6.56 4.60
CA ASN A 67 -5.50 -5.73 3.40
C ASN A 67 -6.54 -4.61 3.61
N HIS A 68 -6.52 -3.97 4.78
CA HIS A 68 -7.56 -3.00 5.14
C HIS A 68 -7.57 -1.81 4.19
N LEU A 69 -6.40 -1.37 3.73
CA LEU A 69 -6.29 -0.25 2.79
C LEU A 69 -6.79 -0.63 1.40
N PHE A 70 -6.42 -1.80 0.87
CA PHE A 70 -6.96 -2.30 -0.40
C PHE A 70 -8.49 -2.43 -0.36
N ASN A 71 -9.03 -3.04 0.69
CA ASN A 71 -10.46 -3.28 0.83
C ASN A 71 -11.28 -1.98 0.87
N SER A 72 -10.72 -0.87 1.36
CA SER A 72 -11.41 0.42 1.30
C SER A 72 -11.71 0.87 -0.13
N PHE A 73 -10.84 0.56 -1.09
CA PHE A 73 -11.00 0.89 -2.51
C PHE A 73 -11.65 -0.22 -3.32
N ALA A 74 -11.64 -1.48 -2.86
CA ALA A 74 -12.24 -2.58 -3.58
C ALA A 74 -13.75 -2.72 -3.34
N VAL A 75 -14.21 -2.55 -2.10
CA VAL A 75 -15.60 -2.88 -1.69
C VAL A 75 -16.24 -1.87 -0.73
N GLY A 76 -15.58 -0.74 -0.45
CA GLY A 76 -16.05 0.27 0.51
C GLY A 76 -16.55 1.56 -0.14
N PRO A 77 -16.96 2.58 0.66
CA PRO A 77 -17.41 3.88 0.15
C PRO A 77 -16.37 4.59 -0.73
N PHE A 78 -15.08 4.34 -0.50
CA PHE A 78 -14.02 4.88 -1.36
C PHE A 78 -14.01 4.21 -2.73
N ALA A 79 -14.46 2.96 -2.86
CA ALA A 79 -14.66 2.32 -4.16
C ALA A 79 -15.72 3.08 -4.98
N GLU A 80 -16.84 3.44 -4.36
CA GLU A 80 -17.94 4.18 -5.00
C GLU A 80 -17.50 5.58 -5.45
N VAL A 81 -16.71 6.27 -4.63
CA VAL A 81 -16.25 7.64 -4.92
C VAL A 81 -15.11 7.67 -5.94
N PHE A 82 -14.17 6.73 -5.86
CA PHE A 82 -12.94 6.78 -6.65
C PHE A 82 -12.88 5.80 -7.81
N GLY A 83 -13.90 4.95 -8.00
CA GLY A 83 -14.01 4.06 -9.16
C GLY A 83 -13.39 2.67 -8.98
N GLY A 84 -13.21 2.21 -7.74
CA GLY A 84 -12.75 0.86 -7.45
C GLY A 84 -11.24 0.64 -7.63
N VAL A 85 -10.84 -0.64 -7.76
CA VAL A 85 -9.46 -1.06 -8.05
C VAL A 85 -9.36 -1.72 -9.43
N GLY A 86 -8.35 -1.34 -10.19
CA GLY A 86 -8.05 -1.90 -11.50
C GLY A 86 -7.33 -3.25 -11.45
N PRO A 87 -6.90 -3.77 -12.62
CA PRO A 87 -6.16 -5.03 -12.72
C PRO A 87 -4.86 -5.03 -11.89
N PRO A 88 -4.43 -6.20 -11.38
CA PRO A 88 -3.21 -6.32 -10.59
C PRO A 88 -1.94 -6.17 -11.44
N TYR A 89 -0.94 -5.50 -10.85
CA TYR A 89 0.45 -5.54 -11.26
C TYR A 89 1.28 -6.20 -10.16
N SER A 90 2.41 -6.82 -10.50
CA SER A 90 3.31 -7.35 -9.47
C SER A 90 3.92 -6.20 -8.67
N ALA A 91 3.81 -6.26 -7.34
CA ALA A 91 4.38 -5.28 -6.43
C ALA A 91 5.77 -5.70 -5.90
N THR A 92 6.37 -6.76 -6.43
CA THR A 92 7.74 -7.17 -6.04
C THR A 92 8.82 -6.30 -6.67
N LEU A 93 8.47 -5.44 -7.64
CA LEU A 93 9.35 -4.44 -8.25
C LEU A 93 10.66 -5.03 -8.82
N LYS A 94 10.64 -6.29 -9.29
CA LYS A 94 11.82 -7.03 -9.76
C LYS A 94 12.95 -7.14 -8.72
N THR A 95 12.63 -7.01 -7.44
CA THR A 95 13.56 -7.15 -6.31
C THR A 95 12.97 -8.12 -5.28
N GLN A 96 13.73 -8.44 -4.23
CA GLN A 96 13.20 -9.23 -3.13
C GLN A 96 12.18 -8.38 -2.35
N PRO A 97 10.99 -8.91 -2.03
CA PRO A 97 10.02 -8.20 -1.21
C PRO A 97 10.49 -8.10 0.25
N PHE A 98 9.91 -7.15 1.00
CA PHE A 98 10.16 -6.96 2.43
C PHE A 98 9.48 -8.02 3.32
N PHE A 99 9.06 -9.15 2.77
CA PHE A 99 8.46 -10.25 3.51
C PHE A 99 8.91 -11.60 2.94
N SER A 100 8.72 -12.66 3.71
CA SER A 100 8.81 -14.04 3.24
C SER A 100 7.64 -14.87 3.74
N VAL A 101 7.38 -15.98 3.05
CA VAL A 101 6.46 -17.03 3.50
C VAL A 101 7.26 -18.10 4.24
N GLU A 102 6.78 -18.52 5.40
CA GLU A 102 7.41 -19.55 6.23
C GLU A 102 6.39 -20.66 6.58
N PRO A 103 6.66 -21.95 6.36
CA PRO A 103 7.85 -22.49 5.71
C PRO A 103 7.94 -22.07 4.24
N GLU A 104 9.17 -22.03 3.72
CA GLU A 104 9.45 -21.65 2.34
C GLU A 104 8.67 -22.56 1.38
N PRO A 105 7.95 -21.98 0.40
CA PRO A 105 7.27 -22.78 -0.61
C PRO A 105 8.26 -23.68 -1.36
N LEU A 106 7.86 -24.93 -1.60
CA LEU A 106 8.67 -25.86 -2.40
C LEU A 106 8.83 -25.38 -3.86
N GLU A 107 7.83 -24.64 -4.36
CA GLU A 107 7.81 -24.10 -5.71
C GLU A 107 7.73 -22.57 -5.68
N PRO A 108 8.47 -21.86 -6.55
CA PRO A 108 8.40 -20.41 -6.63
C PRO A 108 7.00 -19.93 -7.02
N ALA A 109 6.61 -18.76 -6.50
CA ALA A 109 5.30 -18.19 -6.79
C ALA A 109 5.15 -17.88 -8.29
N GLN A 110 4.22 -18.56 -8.94
CA GLN A 110 3.89 -18.33 -10.36
C GLN A 110 3.03 -17.05 -10.54
N GLY A 111 3.09 -16.48 -11.74
CA GLY A 111 2.31 -15.30 -12.13
C GLY A 111 2.79 -14.00 -11.49
N LEU A 112 1.87 -13.17 -10.99
CA LEU A 112 2.19 -11.87 -10.38
C LEU A 112 2.79 -11.96 -8.96
N GLY A 113 2.88 -13.16 -8.40
CA GLY A 113 3.29 -13.41 -7.01
C GLY A 113 2.16 -13.16 -6.00
N LEU A 114 2.50 -13.16 -4.71
CA LEU A 114 1.56 -12.97 -3.59
C LEU A 114 1.29 -11.51 -3.25
N PHE A 115 2.06 -10.58 -3.83
CA PHE A 115 1.98 -9.17 -3.51
C PHE A 115 1.79 -8.36 -4.79
N THR A 116 0.63 -7.73 -4.90
CA THR A 116 0.18 -6.99 -6.08
C THR A 116 -0.08 -5.53 -5.75
N ALA A 117 -0.06 -4.70 -6.79
CA ALA A 117 -0.46 -3.30 -6.73
C ALA A 117 -1.57 -3.04 -7.75
N HIS A 118 -2.56 -2.26 -7.35
CA HIS A 118 -3.74 -1.95 -8.15
C HIS A 118 -3.94 -0.45 -8.24
N ARG A 119 -4.20 0.06 -9.45
CA ARG A 119 -4.58 1.47 -9.62
C ARG A 119 -5.97 1.70 -9.04
N VAL A 120 -6.17 2.78 -8.31
CA VAL A 120 -7.49 3.18 -7.79
C VAL A 120 -8.20 4.05 -8.82
N GLY A 121 -9.26 3.50 -9.42
CA GLY A 121 -9.99 4.07 -10.56
C GLY A 121 -9.08 4.79 -11.56
N GLU A 122 -9.40 6.05 -11.85
CA GLU A 122 -8.59 6.90 -12.75
C GLU A 122 -7.55 7.76 -12.02
N THR A 123 -7.35 7.58 -10.72
CA THR A 123 -6.34 8.33 -9.96
C THR A 123 -4.92 7.86 -10.27
N ARG A 124 -3.90 8.55 -9.73
CA ARG A 124 -2.50 8.08 -9.76
C ARG A 124 -2.13 7.24 -8.54
N LEU A 125 -3.11 6.84 -7.73
CA LEU A 125 -2.87 6.03 -6.54
C LEU A 125 -2.79 4.55 -6.92
N MET A 126 -1.72 3.90 -6.48
CA MET A 126 -1.54 2.45 -6.48
C MET A 126 -1.73 1.94 -5.05
N VAL A 127 -2.66 1.03 -4.81
CA VAL A 127 -2.85 0.37 -3.51
C VAL A 127 -2.39 -1.08 -3.58
N THR A 128 -1.66 -1.55 -2.58
CA THR A 128 -1.15 -2.93 -2.56
C THR A 128 -2.13 -3.91 -1.94
N GLN A 129 -2.11 -5.15 -2.42
CA GLN A 129 -2.80 -6.29 -1.83
C GLN A 129 -1.81 -7.44 -1.64
N PHE A 130 -1.88 -8.10 -0.49
CA PHE A 130 -1.27 -9.41 -0.29
C PHE A 130 -2.32 -10.52 -0.37
N ASP A 131 -2.15 -11.46 -1.28
CA ASP A 131 -3.09 -12.56 -1.49
C ASP A 131 -2.86 -13.68 -0.46
N ALA A 132 -3.44 -13.49 0.73
CA ALA A 132 -3.36 -14.45 1.81
C ALA A 132 -4.09 -15.78 1.52
N ALA A 133 -5.01 -15.81 0.54
CA ALA A 133 -5.72 -17.03 0.16
C ALA A 133 -4.81 -18.03 -0.58
N ARG A 134 -3.68 -17.55 -1.11
CA ARG A 134 -2.64 -18.39 -1.74
C ARG A 134 -1.63 -18.97 -0.75
N LEU A 135 -1.75 -18.69 0.55
CA LEU A 135 -0.95 -19.35 1.58
C LEU A 135 -1.50 -20.76 1.85
N SER A 136 -0.59 -21.74 1.87
CA SER A 136 -0.94 -23.10 2.29
C SER A 136 -1.17 -23.17 3.79
N THR A 137 -1.92 -24.18 4.25
CA THR A 137 -2.11 -24.45 5.67
C THR A 137 -0.76 -24.57 6.38
N GLY A 138 -0.60 -23.85 7.50
CA GLY A 138 0.65 -23.81 8.26
C GLY A 138 1.66 -22.77 7.76
N GLN A 139 1.41 -22.10 6.62
CA GLN A 139 2.25 -21.00 6.18
C GLN A 139 1.90 -19.68 6.89
N GLY A 140 2.94 -19.02 7.39
CA GLY A 140 2.94 -17.68 7.95
C GLY A 140 3.65 -16.69 7.03
N ILE A 141 3.55 -15.41 7.40
CA ILE A 141 4.29 -14.33 6.75
C ILE A 141 5.25 -13.77 7.79
N ARG A 142 6.50 -13.54 7.39
CA ARG A 142 7.50 -12.86 8.20
C ARG A 142 7.96 -11.60 7.49
N ILE A 143 7.91 -10.48 8.19
CA ILE A 143 8.48 -9.22 7.70
C ILE A 143 10.01 -9.29 7.80
N LYS A 144 10.69 -8.83 6.76
CA LYS A 144 12.14 -8.81 6.63
C LYS A 144 12.64 -7.38 6.43
N THR A 145 13.87 -7.12 6.89
CA THR A 145 14.56 -5.87 6.57
C THR A 145 15.06 -5.97 5.13
N GLN A 146 14.50 -5.15 4.24
CA GLN A 146 14.84 -5.17 2.81
C GLN A 146 14.95 -3.74 2.25
N PRO A 147 16.07 -3.03 2.50
CA PRO A 147 16.22 -1.63 2.10
C PRO A 147 16.10 -1.42 0.58
N ALA A 148 16.63 -2.36 -0.21
CA ALA A 148 16.61 -2.31 -1.67
C ALA A 148 15.20 -2.36 -2.29
N TYR A 149 14.18 -2.75 -1.53
CA TYR A 149 12.79 -2.70 -1.98
C TYR A 149 12.24 -1.25 -2.04
N TRP A 150 12.78 -0.37 -1.18
CA TRP A 150 12.27 0.98 -0.98
C TRP A 150 13.07 2.06 -1.74
N GLN A 151 14.02 1.64 -2.59
CA GLN A 151 14.89 2.51 -3.38
C GLN A 151 14.40 2.64 -4.82
#